data_AF-A0A811KBE8-F1
#
_entry.id   AF-A0A811KBE8-F1
#
_cell.length_a   1.000
_cell.length_b   1.000
_cell.length_c   1.000
_cell.angle_alpha   90.00
_cell.angle_beta   90.00
_cell.angle_gamma   90.00
#
_symmetry.space_group_name_H-M   'P 1'
#
loop_
_entity.id
_entity.type
_entity.pdbx_description
1 polymer ?
#
loop_
_entity_poly.entity_id
_entity_poly.type
_entity_poly.pdbx_seq_one_letter_code
_entity_poly.pdbx_strand_id
1 'polypeptide(L)'
;MAMEALKKTVLSKFSAEVGENVANLMIKEVVANVDRPGMGVRLVEEGELEWIMQVIDYSLQLGLANNRDFETVQSAVRVYVAWLTTITSSPHPSAPTPMIKSPLNYFSRLLDSLLAIFLPRSTENLFPPTIINRQAAEIRQVLGAVRVLYKRAEMAQKENIVEMWSRILLFLKSANSILLSKPCWPDELGSVMAGDLSENLFDCWVVAAIQGRIPTKSYWKMLSINAQQWITHVPVIEWWGRKLLALTVIVVKKSFGEDYCDIKLTDDIYNNIDLSDLKEIWWQLFTLFGNVSKIPGQAEKICLENGTSPNLGLVVAEQAGLSFFLTLEIMARIVSIFNADVTVSLDLHENDDIMAQCIEYQNVNGTSSNGTRFQRQSNMSTTSSNFSTAVDKNEESQSTLTSVQHQSGNLKKIQIAMNSQGSAKNGSLGKPIVNPSPVPNRNAKFSAKAGLHHATK
;
A
#
# COMPACT_ATOMS: atom_id res chain seq x y z
N MET A 1 -4.20 -5.35 -24.61
CA MET A 1 -3.44 -5.84 -23.44
C MET A 1 -4.19 -5.69 -22.11
N ALA A 2 -4.22 -4.56 -21.39
CA ALA A 2 -4.91 -4.52 -20.07
C ALA A 2 -6.46 -4.69 -20.13
N MET A 3 -7.10 -4.47 -21.28
CA MET A 3 -8.52 -4.76 -21.52
C MET A 3 -8.81 -6.21 -21.93
N GLU A 4 -7.78 -7.05 -22.08
CA GLU A 4 -7.91 -8.32 -22.79
C GLU A 4 -8.17 -9.47 -21.81
N ALA A 5 -9.44 -9.90 -21.78
CA ALA A 5 -10.00 -10.89 -20.86
C ALA A 5 -10.02 -10.48 -19.37
N LEU A 6 -11.07 -9.74 -19.00
CA LEU A 6 -11.76 -9.98 -17.73
C LEU A 6 -12.01 -11.51 -17.62
N LYS A 7 -11.47 -12.18 -16.60
CA LYS A 7 -11.49 -13.65 -16.50
C LYS A 7 -12.93 -14.17 -16.49
N LYS A 8 -13.39 -14.73 -17.61
CA LYS A 8 -14.67 -15.46 -17.71
C LYS A 8 -14.58 -16.78 -16.96
N THR A 9 -15.00 -16.76 -15.70
CA THR A 9 -15.03 -17.93 -14.82
C THR A 9 -16.14 -18.91 -15.24
N VAL A 10 -16.19 -20.10 -14.63
CA VAL A 10 -17.32 -21.01 -14.83
C VAL A 10 -18.66 -20.39 -14.40
N LEU A 11 -18.68 -19.51 -13.38
CA LEU A 11 -19.90 -18.80 -12.96
C LEU A 11 -20.43 -17.85 -14.04
N SER A 12 -19.57 -17.24 -14.87
CA SER A 12 -20.00 -16.36 -15.97
C SER A 12 -20.60 -17.10 -17.18
N LYS A 13 -20.92 -18.40 -17.03
CA LYS A 13 -21.70 -19.21 -18.00
C LYS A 13 -23.15 -19.44 -17.57
N PHE A 14 -23.49 -19.12 -16.32
CA PHE A 14 -24.85 -19.19 -15.79
C PHE A 14 -25.56 -17.83 -15.91
N SER A 15 -26.83 -17.73 -15.52
CA SER A 15 -27.49 -16.43 -15.36
C SER A 15 -26.80 -15.61 -14.25
N ALA A 16 -26.85 -14.28 -14.37
CA ALA A 16 -26.27 -13.36 -13.39
C ALA A 16 -26.77 -13.66 -11.97
N GLU A 17 -28.08 -13.82 -11.79
CA GLU A 17 -28.71 -14.20 -10.53
C GLU A 17 -28.12 -15.47 -9.90
N VAL A 18 -27.88 -16.52 -10.69
CA VAL A 18 -27.30 -17.79 -10.18
C VAL A 18 -25.83 -17.60 -9.83
N GLY A 19 -25.04 -16.93 -10.69
CA GLY A 19 -23.64 -16.63 -10.42
C GLY A 19 -23.47 -15.76 -9.16
N GLU A 20 -24.24 -14.70 -9.04
CA GLU A 20 -24.32 -13.82 -7.87
C GLU A 20 -24.72 -14.57 -6.61
N ASN A 21 -25.79 -15.38 -6.64
CA ASN A 21 -26.26 -16.07 -5.44
C ASN A 21 -25.25 -17.13 -4.97
N VAL A 22 -24.60 -17.86 -5.88
CA VAL A 22 -23.51 -18.79 -5.54
C VAL A 22 -22.32 -18.05 -4.94
N ALA A 23 -21.88 -16.94 -5.56
CA ALA A 23 -20.81 -16.11 -5.03
C ALA A 23 -21.12 -15.56 -3.62
N ASN A 24 -22.30 -14.95 -3.45
CA ASN A 24 -22.75 -14.36 -2.20
C ASN A 24 -22.87 -15.36 -1.04
N LEU A 25 -23.12 -16.64 -1.31
CA LEU A 25 -23.16 -17.70 -0.30
C LEU A 25 -21.76 -18.26 -0.02
N MET A 26 -21.04 -18.69 -1.06
CA MET A 26 -19.74 -19.35 -0.90
C MET A 26 -18.67 -18.43 -0.28
N ILE A 27 -18.67 -17.13 -0.63
CA ILE A 27 -17.70 -16.17 -0.06
C ILE A 27 -17.91 -15.97 1.44
N LYS A 28 -19.14 -16.10 1.95
CA LYS A 28 -19.43 -15.97 3.39
C LYS A 28 -18.78 -17.10 4.20
N GLU A 29 -18.84 -18.33 3.70
CA GLU A 29 -18.17 -19.49 4.32
C GLU A 29 -16.63 -19.41 4.24
N VAL A 30 -16.09 -18.89 3.13
CA VAL A 30 -14.63 -18.74 2.96
C VAL A 30 -14.08 -17.58 3.81
N VAL A 31 -14.76 -16.43 3.84
CA VAL A 31 -14.33 -15.29 4.69
C VAL A 31 -14.54 -15.57 6.19
N ALA A 32 -15.54 -16.37 6.56
CA ALA A 32 -15.69 -16.83 7.94
C ALA A 32 -14.47 -17.64 8.44
N ASN A 33 -13.75 -18.35 7.56
CA ASN A 33 -12.48 -18.98 7.93
C ASN A 33 -11.31 -17.99 8.00
N VAL A 34 -11.38 -16.83 7.34
CA VAL A 34 -10.42 -15.73 7.55
C VAL A 34 -10.67 -15.07 8.91
N ASP A 35 -11.92 -14.71 9.19
CA ASP A 35 -12.32 -14.00 10.40
C ASP A 35 -12.28 -14.89 11.66
N ARG A 36 -12.43 -16.23 11.50
CA ARG A 36 -12.37 -17.24 12.57
C ARG A 36 -11.65 -18.51 12.11
N PRO A 37 -10.30 -18.50 12.04
CA PRO A 37 -9.53 -19.61 11.49
C PRO A 37 -9.78 -20.94 12.18
N GLY A 38 -9.99 -21.98 11.37
CA GLY A 38 -10.18 -23.36 11.81
C GLY A 38 -11.63 -23.74 12.12
N MET A 39 -12.55 -22.77 12.20
CA MET A 39 -14.00 -22.98 12.33
C MET A 39 -14.74 -22.99 10.98
N GLY A 40 -14.14 -22.45 9.91
CA GLY A 40 -14.72 -22.41 8.56
C GLY A 40 -14.10 -23.41 7.58
N VAL A 41 -14.43 -23.25 6.29
CA VAL A 41 -14.03 -24.18 5.21
C VAL A 41 -12.50 -24.31 5.09
N ARG A 42 -12.00 -25.55 5.15
CA ARG A 42 -10.58 -25.88 4.94
C ARG A 42 -10.40 -26.49 3.55
N LEU A 43 -9.56 -25.86 2.73
CA LEU A 43 -9.23 -26.32 1.38
C LEU A 43 -7.92 -27.12 1.44
N VAL A 44 -7.98 -28.39 1.06
CA VAL A 44 -6.92 -29.39 1.22
C VAL A 44 -6.40 -29.87 -0.12
N GLU A 45 -7.30 -30.07 -1.09
CA GLU A 45 -6.99 -30.48 -2.45
C GLU A 45 -6.86 -29.29 -3.41
N GLU A 46 -6.10 -29.48 -4.49
CA GLU A 46 -5.88 -28.44 -5.50
C GLU A 46 -7.16 -28.11 -6.27
N GLY A 47 -8.00 -29.10 -6.60
CA GLY A 47 -9.28 -28.88 -7.29
C GLY A 47 -10.29 -28.08 -6.47
N GLU A 48 -10.34 -28.28 -5.15
CA GLU A 48 -11.15 -27.47 -4.23
C GLU A 48 -10.73 -26.00 -4.28
N LEU A 49 -9.40 -25.75 -4.23
CA LEU A 49 -8.83 -24.42 -4.29
C LEU A 49 -9.07 -23.75 -5.65
N GLU A 50 -8.83 -24.45 -6.75
CA GLU A 50 -9.03 -23.93 -8.11
C GLU A 50 -10.50 -23.57 -8.38
N TRP A 51 -11.45 -24.31 -7.81
CA TRP A 51 -12.87 -23.99 -7.91
C TRP A 51 -13.24 -22.78 -7.04
N ILE A 52 -12.80 -22.73 -5.77
CA ILE A 52 -13.04 -21.57 -4.90
C ILE A 52 -12.38 -20.30 -5.45
N MET A 53 -11.19 -20.39 -6.04
CA MET A 53 -10.56 -19.24 -6.73
C MET A 53 -11.40 -18.75 -7.91
N GLN A 54 -12.12 -19.61 -8.65
CA GLN A 54 -13.05 -19.15 -9.69
C GLN A 54 -14.29 -18.45 -9.12
N VAL A 55 -14.74 -18.85 -7.92
CA VAL A 55 -15.82 -18.14 -7.22
C VAL A 55 -15.34 -16.78 -6.73
N ILE A 56 -14.13 -16.68 -6.17
CA ILE A 56 -13.54 -15.41 -5.72
C ILE A 56 -13.23 -14.51 -6.93
N ASP A 57 -12.61 -15.03 -7.98
CA ASP A 57 -12.32 -14.29 -9.23
C ASP A 57 -13.61 -13.69 -9.85
N TYR A 58 -14.75 -14.37 -9.73
CA TYR A 58 -16.06 -13.85 -10.14
C TYR A 58 -16.63 -12.83 -9.14
N SER A 59 -16.49 -13.09 -7.84
CA SER A 59 -16.95 -12.20 -6.77
C SER A 59 -16.26 -10.84 -6.82
N LEU A 60 -14.97 -10.82 -7.16
CA LEU A 60 -14.21 -9.59 -7.43
C LEU A 60 -14.75 -8.80 -8.63
N GLN A 61 -15.56 -9.39 -9.53
CA GLN A 61 -16.11 -8.73 -10.73
C GLN A 61 -17.52 -8.16 -10.52
N LEU A 62 -18.16 -8.37 -9.36
CA LEU A 62 -19.55 -7.93 -9.11
C LEU A 62 -19.72 -6.40 -9.07
N GLY A 63 -20.97 -5.96 -9.27
CA GLY A 63 -21.35 -4.54 -9.18
C GLY A 63 -21.29 -4.00 -7.75
N LEU A 64 -20.86 -2.74 -7.60
CA LEU A 64 -20.65 -2.10 -6.28
C LEU A 64 -21.85 -1.23 -5.83
N ALA A 65 -22.92 -1.17 -6.62
CA ALA A 65 -24.13 -0.38 -6.30
C ALA A 65 -24.94 -1.02 -5.16
N ASN A 66 -25.21 -2.33 -5.26
CA ASN A 66 -25.96 -3.09 -4.26
C ASN A 66 -25.10 -3.36 -3.02
N ASN A 67 -25.69 -3.25 -1.83
CA ASN A 67 -24.98 -3.55 -0.58
C ASN A 67 -24.53 -5.02 -0.52
N ARG A 68 -25.44 -5.96 -0.87
CA ARG A 68 -25.19 -7.42 -0.89
C ARG A 68 -23.93 -7.76 -1.69
N ASP A 69 -23.83 -7.21 -2.90
CA ASP A 69 -22.78 -7.56 -3.85
C ASP A 69 -21.47 -6.84 -3.51
N PHE A 70 -21.55 -5.61 -2.97
CA PHE A 70 -20.40 -4.91 -2.38
C PHE A 70 -19.81 -5.63 -1.16
N GLU A 71 -20.64 -6.14 -0.23
CA GLU A 71 -20.19 -6.95 0.91
C GLU A 71 -19.41 -8.20 0.45
N THR A 72 -19.86 -8.80 -0.66
CA THR A 72 -19.21 -9.97 -1.28
C THR A 72 -17.93 -9.60 -2.02
N VAL A 73 -17.86 -8.45 -2.71
CA VAL A 73 -16.59 -7.93 -3.27
C VAL A 73 -15.58 -7.69 -2.16
N GLN A 74 -15.95 -6.97 -1.11
CA GLN A 74 -15.07 -6.68 0.03
C GLN A 74 -14.60 -7.97 0.71
N SER A 75 -15.50 -8.93 0.91
CA SER A 75 -15.14 -10.22 1.52
C SER A 75 -14.20 -11.04 0.63
N ALA A 76 -14.39 -11.01 -0.70
CA ALA A 76 -13.47 -11.59 -1.68
C ALA A 76 -12.08 -10.94 -1.65
N VAL A 77 -12.02 -9.61 -1.50
CA VAL A 77 -10.75 -8.87 -1.31
C VAL A 77 -10.07 -9.27 0.00
N ARG A 78 -10.79 -9.32 1.13
CA ARG A 78 -10.24 -9.79 2.42
C ARG A 78 -9.63 -11.19 2.33
N VAL A 79 -10.30 -12.12 1.65
CA VAL A 79 -9.81 -13.50 1.45
C VAL A 79 -8.49 -13.52 0.67
N TYR A 80 -8.42 -12.88 -0.49
CA TYR A 80 -7.18 -12.85 -1.28
C TYR A 80 -6.06 -12.06 -0.60
N VAL A 81 -6.37 -10.94 0.07
CA VAL A 81 -5.42 -10.18 0.90
C VAL A 81 -4.81 -11.05 2.01
N ALA A 82 -5.63 -11.81 2.74
CA ALA A 82 -5.14 -12.74 3.74
C ALA A 82 -4.27 -13.85 3.12
N TRP A 83 -4.66 -14.37 1.95
CA TRP A 83 -3.94 -15.45 1.27
C TRP A 83 -2.63 -15.02 0.58
N LEU A 84 -2.45 -13.74 0.22
CA LEU A 84 -1.14 -13.23 -0.26
C LEU A 84 -0.01 -13.41 0.76
N THR A 85 -0.32 -13.51 2.06
CA THR A 85 0.67 -13.76 3.12
C THR A 85 1.36 -15.13 3.01
N THR A 86 0.88 -16.06 2.17
CA THR A 86 1.51 -17.37 1.94
C THR A 86 2.93 -17.31 1.36
N ILE A 87 3.32 -16.18 0.77
CA ILE A 87 4.69 -15.91 0.32
C ILE A 87 5.67 -15.67 1.49
N THR A 88 5.15 -15.45 2.70
CA THR A 88 5.91 -15.17 3.91
C THR A 88 6.15 -16.42 4.77
N SER A 89 7.04 -16.28 5.75
CA SER A 89 7.36 -17.29 6.76
C SER A 89 6.26 -17.45 7.82
N SER A 90 5.26 -16.56 7.82
CA SER A 90 4.11 -16.55 8.73
C SER A 90 2.79 -16.42 7.94
N PRO A 91 2.38 -17.48 7.21
CA PRO A 91 1.13 -17.46 6.44
C PRO A 91 -0.09 -17.27 7.34
N HIS A 92 -1.11 -16.60 6.84
CA HIS A 92 -2.38 -16.43 7.57
C HIS A 92 -3.02 -17.81 7.86
N PRO A 93 -3.55 -18.07 9.07
CA PRO A 93 -4.07 -19.40 9.44
C PRO A 93 -5.26 -19.92 8.61
N SER A 94 -5.87 -19.09 7.77
CA SER A 94 -6.91 -19.49 6.79
C SER A 94 -6.36 -19.91 5.42
N ALA A 95 -5.03 -19.94 5.25
CA ALA A 95 -4.38 -20.25 3.98
C ALA A 95 -4.62 -21.71 3.53
N PRO A 96 -5.02 -21.94 2.26
CA PRO A 96 -5.23 -23.28 1.70
C PRO A 96 -3.97 -24.16 1.71
N THR A 97 -4.13 -25.46 1.95
CA THR A 97 -3.01 -26.41 1.98
C THR A 97 -2.20 -26.47 0.67
N PRO A 98 -2.82 -26.46 -0.54
CA PRO A 98 -2.06 -26.40 -1.80
C PRO A 98 -1.28 -25.08 -1.95
N MET A 99 -1.81 -23.98 -1.41
CA MET A 99 -1.19 -22.67 -1.50
C MET A 99 0.06 -22.56 -0.63
N ILE A 100 0.03 -23.14 0.58
CA ILE A 100 1.21 -23.22 1.46
C ILE A 100 2.31 -24.11 0.84
N LYS A 101 1.95 -25.15 0.07
CA LYS A 101 2.91 -26.03 -0.64
C LYS A 101 3.58 -25.35 -1.84
N SER A 102 2.87 -24.47 -2.54
CA SER A 102 3.32 -23.88 -3.82
C SER A 102 3.09 -22.36 -3.88
N PRO A 103 3.57 -21.56 -2.90
CA PRO A 103 3.10 -20.18 -2.69
C PRO A 103 3.32 -19.27 -3.89
N LEU A 104 4.45 -19.38 -4.59
CA LEU A 104 4.69 -18.59 -5.81
C LEU A 104 3.65 -18.86 -6.90
N ASN A 105 3.21 -20.09 -7.12
CA ASN A 105 2.27 -20.40 -8.22
C ASN A 105 0.93 -19.67 -8.03
N TYR A 106 0.52 -19.48 -6.78
CA TYR A 106 -0.70 -18.76 -6.42
C TYR A 106 -0.47 -17.25 -6.24
N PHE A 107 0.71 -16.81 -5.81
CA PHE A 107 0.99 -15.38 -5.55
C PHE A 107 0.77 -14.47 -6.77
N SER A 108 1.16 -14.90 -7.99
CA SER A 108 0.77 -14.13 -9.20
C SER A 108 -0.73 -14.18 -9.41
N ARG A 109 -1.33 -15.38 -9.44
CA ARG A 109 -2.77 -15.58 -9.68
C ARG A 109 -3.65 -14.71 -8.79
N LEU A 110 -3.26 -14.52 -7.52
CA LEU A 110 -3.93 -13.64 -6.57
C LEU A 110 -3.78 -12.15 -6.94
N LEU A 111 -2.55 -11.67 -7.19
CA LEU A 111 -2.30 -10.28 -7.63
C LEU A 111 -3.00 -9.96 -8.96
N ASP A 112 -2.89 -10.87 -9.94
CA ASP A 112 -3.50 -10.77 -11.27
C ASP A 112 -5.03 -10.69 -11.19
N SER A 113 -5.66 -11.45 -10.28
CA SER A 113 -7.10 -11.34 -10.03
C SER A 113 -7.48 -10.09 -9.24
N LEU A 114 -6.66 -9.64 -8.30
CA LEU A 114 -6.91 -8.40 -7.55
C LEU A 114 -6.85 -7.15 -8.44
N LEU A 115 -6.15 -7.18 -9.59
CA LEU A 115 -6.22 -6.11 -10.60
C LEU A 115 -7.65 -5.87 -11.12
N ALA A 116 -8.57 -6.83 -11.03
CA ALA A 116 -9.98 -6.62 -11.37
C ALA A 116 -10.64 -5.51 -10.53
N ILE A 117 -10.18 -5.28 -9.30
CA ILE A 117 -10.67 -4.20 -8.41
C ILE A 117 -10.22 -2.81 -8.90
N PHE A 118 -9.18 -2.72 -9.74
CA PHE A 118 -8.67 -1.48 -10.30
C PHE A 118 -9.35 -1.10 -11.62
N LEU A 119 -10.02 -2.03 -12.30
CA LEU A 119 -10.77 -1.75 -13.53
C LEU A 119 -11.97 -0.82 -13.24
N PRO A 120 -12.13 0.32 -13.93
CA PRO A 120 -13.30 1.20 -13.75
C PRO A 120 -14.63 0.47 -14.01
N ARG A 121 -15.57 0.56 -13.05
CA ARG A 121 -16.87 -0.14 -13.10
C ARG A 121 -17.97 0.80 -13.55
N SER A 122 -18.02 1.05 -14.85
CA SER A 122 -18.96 2.01 -15.44
C SER A 122 -19.45 1.57 -16.82
N THR A 123 -20.73 1.26 -16.89
CA THR A 123 -21.55 1.42 -18.09
C THR A 123 -22.29 2.74 -17.98
N GLU A 124 -21.81 3.75 -18.71
CA GLU A 124 -22.47 5.03 -19.02
C GLU A 124 -22.76 6.02 -17.86
N ASN A 125 -22.12 7.19 -17.93
CA ASN A 125 -22.72 8.52 -17.75
C ASN A 125 -23.61 8.80 -16.52
N LEU A 126 -23.23 8.35 -15.32
CA LEU A 126 -23.16 9.18 -14.10
C LEU A 126 -22.56 8.33 -12.97
N PHE A 127 -21.40 8.70 -12.42
CA PHE A 127 -20.84 7.97 -11.28
C PHE A 127 -21.51 8.43 -9.98
N PRO A 128 -22.21 7.56 -9.22
CA PRO A 128 -22.59 7.87 -7.85
C PRO A 128 -21.31 7.93 -7.00
N PRO A 129 -21.04 9.02 -6.24
CA PRO A 129 -19.82 9.10 -5.42
C PRO A 129 -19.66 7.94 -4.44
N THR A 130 -20.77 7.31 -4.03
CA THR A 130 -20.79 6.08 -3.22
C THR A 130 -20.11 4.89 -3.89
N ILE A 131 -20.22 4.73 -5.21
CA ILE A 131 -19.57 3.62 -5.95
C ILE A 131 -18.06 3.86 -6.03
N ILE A 132 -17.63 5.08 -6.35
CA ILE A 132 -16.21 5.44 -6.40
C ILE A 132 -15.57 5.25 -5.03
N ASN A 133 -16.22 5.73 -3.94
CA ASN A 133 -15.68 5.59 -2.58
C ASN A 133 -15.62 4.12 -2.13
N ARG A 134 -16.60 3.28 -2.50
CA ARG A 134 -16.54 1.83 -2.28
C ARG A 134 -15.36 1.19 -3.00
N GLN A 135 -15.18 1.49 -4.29
CA GLN A 135 -14.07 0.93 -5.07
C GLN A 135 -12.71 1.41 -4.55
N ALA A 136 -12.60 2.70 -4.20
CA ALA A 136 -11.41 3.30 -3.62
C ALA A 136 -11.02 2.67 -2.26
N ALA A 137 -11.99 2.35 -1.40
CA ALA A 137 -11.74 1.68 -0.13
C ALA A 137 -11.12 0.28 -0.32
N GLU A 138 -11.66 -0.52 -1.24
CA GLU A 138 -11.11 -1.84 -1.53
C GLU A 138 -9.74 -1.78 -2.25
N ILE A 139 -9.53 -0.80 -3.14
CA ILE A 139 -8.20 -0.53 -3.72
C ILE A 139 -7.19 -0.20 -2.61
N ARG A 140 -7.53 0.68 -1.65
CA ARG A 140 -6.66 1.00 -0.51
C ARG A 140 -6.36 -0.22 0.37
N GLN A 141 -7.32 -1.13 0.54
CA GLN A 141 -7.10 -2.38 1.26
C GLN A 141 -6.06 -3.27 0.55
N VAL A 142 -6.15 -3.42 -0.77
CA VAL A 142 -5.17 -4.18 -1.57
C VAL A 142 -3.80 -3.52 -1.56
N LEU A 143 -3.73 -2.21 -1.79
CA LEU A 143 -2.48 -1.45 -1.77
C LEU A 143 -1.82 -1.49 -0.38
N GLY A 144 -2.59 -1.37 0.70
CA GLY A 144 -2.12 -1.50 2.08
C GLY A 144 -1.57 -2.90 2.39
N ALA A 145 -2.22 -3.96 1.91
CA ALA A 145 -1.72 -5.32 2.03
C ALA A 145 -0.37 -5.50 1.30
N VAL A 146 -0.29 -5.02 0.06
CA VAL A 146 0.96 -5.02 -0.73
C VAL A 146 2.06 -4.20 -0.04
N ARG A 147 1.73 -3.06 0.58
CA ARG A 147 2.65 -2.24 1.39
C ARG A 147 3.20 -2.99 2.59
N VAL A 148 2.36 -3.72 3.33
CA VAL A 148 2.82 -4.56 4.45
C VAL A 148 3.74 -5.67 3.95
N LEU A 149 3.44 -6.27 2.80
CA LEU A 149 4.27 -7.33 2.21
C LEU A 149 5.66 -6.83 1.79
N TYR A 150 5.78 -5.70 1.08
CA TYR A 150 7.08 -5.21 0.63
C TYR A 150 7.88 -4.50 1.75
N LYS A 151 7.23 -3.75 2.65
CA LYS A 151 7.92 -3.16 3.82
C LYS A 151 8.35 -4.22 4.86
N ARG A 152 7.85 -5.45 4.77
CA ARG A 152 8.29 -6.61 5.58
C ARG A 152 8.85 -7.75 4.72
N ALA A 153 9.51 -7.43 3.60
CA ALA A 153 10.07 -8.43 2.68
C ALA A 153 11.12 -9.37 3.33
N GLU A 154 11.71 -9.01 4.47
CA GLU A 154 12.55 -9.91 5.27
C GLU A 154 11.80 -11.13 5.83
N MET A 155 10.48 -11.03 5.99
CA MET A 155 9.62 -12.15 6.36
C MET A 155 9.33 -13.09 5.17
N ALA A 156 9.66 -12.69 3.93
CA ALA A 156 9.46 -13.52 2.75
C ALA A 156 10.32 -14.80 2.82
N GLN A 157 9.82 -15.89 2.26
CA GLN A 157 10.61 -17.12 2.12
C GLN A 157 11.83 -16.85 1.21
N LYS A 158 13.03 -17.25 1.63
CA LYS A 158 14.30 -16.81 1.03
C LYS A 158 14.43 -17.14 -0.45
N GLU A 159 13.94 -18.31 -0.88
CA GLU A 159 13.89 -18.69 -2.29
C GLU A 159 12.94 -17.82 -3.15
N ASN A 160 11.92 -17.23 -2.54
CA ASN A 160 10.80 -16.60 -3.24
C ASN A 160 10.92 -15.07 -3.31
N ILE A 161 11.86 -14.46 -2.57
CA ILE A 161 11.94 -13.00 -2.37
C ILE A 161 12.13 -12.19 -3.67
N VAL A 162 12.98 -12.62 -4.61
CA VAL A 162 13.25 -11.88 -5.86
C VAL A 162 12.05 -11.90 -6.79
N GLU A 163 11.35 -13.04 -6.86
CA GLU A 163 10.16 -13.22 -7.68
C GLU A 163 8.95 -12.49 -7.07
N MET A 164 8.85 -12.47 -5.74
CA MET A 164 7.88 -11.65 -4.99
C MET A 164 8.05 -10.16 -5.30
N TRP A 165 9.27 -9.62 -5.23
CA TRP A 165 9.56 -8.22 -5.60
C TRP A 165 9.20 -7.94 -7.05
N SER A 166 9.61 -8.80 -7.98
CA SER A 166 9.31 -8.66 -9.42
C SER A 166 7.81 -8.57 -9.69
N ARG A 167 7.01 -9.42 -9.03
CA ARG A 167 5.55 -9.46 -9.18
C ARG A 167 4.84 -8.31 -8.50
N ILE A 168 5.28 -7.87 -7.32
CA ILE A 168 4.74 -6.68 -6.66
C ILE A 168 4.99 -5.42 -7.51
N LEU A 169 6.20 -5.23 -8.04
CA LEU A 169 6.52 -4.09 -8.90
C LEU A 169 5.68 -4.13 -10.19
N LEU A 170 5.53 -5.29 -10.82
CA LEU A 170 4.68 -5.47 -12.00
C LEU A 170 3.19 -5.21 -11.70
N PHE A 171 2.69 -5.67 -10.55
CA PHE A 171 1.32 -5.42 -10.09
C PHE A 171 1.07 -3.92 -9.89
N LEU A 172 1.91 -3.22 -9.11
CA LEU A 172 1.77 -1.79 -8.85
C LEU A 172 1.89 -0.95 -10.13
N LYS A 173 2.82 -1.31 -11.02
CA LYS A 173 2.98 -0.72 -12.36
C LYS A 173 1.79 -1.01 -13.28
N SER A 174 1.06 -2.10 -13.07
CA SER A 174 -0.15 -2.44 -13.83
C SER A 174 -1.39 -1.73 -13.29
N ALA A 175 -1.53 -1.65 -11.95
CA ALA A 175 -2.55 -0.84 -11.28
C ALA A 175 -2.50 0.64 -11.70
N ASN A 176 -1.30 1.23 -11.70
CA ASN A 176 -1.08 2.59 -12.22
C ASN A 176 -1.43 2.69 -13.71
N SER A 177 -1.03 1.72 -14.55
CA SER A 177 -1.43 1.70 -15.97
C SER A 177 -2.94 1.56 -16.20
N ILE A 178 -3.69 0.89 -15.33
CA ILE A 178 -5.16 0.75 -15.49
C ILE A 178 -5.87 2.08 -15.24
N LEU A 179 -5.43 2.85 -14.24
CA LEU A 179 -6.14 4.04 -13.74
C LEU A 179 -5.56 5.39 -14.17
N LEU A 180 -4.29 5.44 -14.62
CA LEU A 180 -3.59 6.69 -14.96
C LEU A 180 -3.09 6.76 -16.43
N SER A 181 -3.33 5.73 -17.25
CA SER A 181 -2.91 5.74 -18.68
C SER A 181 -3.78 6.59 -19.59
N LYS A 182 -4.84 7.22 -19.05
CA LYS A 182 -5.77 8.09 -19.74
C LYS A 182 -6.05 9.32 -18.87
N PRO A 183 -6.37 10.47 -19.49
CA PRO A 183 -7.01 11.57 -18.81
C PRO A 183 -8.24 11.11 -18.03
N CYS A 184 -8.32 11.54 -16.77
CA CYS A 184 -9.49 11.36 -15.91
C CYS A 184 -10.03 12.72 -15.49
N TRP A 185 -11.34 12.79 -15.28
CA TRP A 185 -11.97 13.93 -14.60
C TRP A 185 -11.60 13.95 -13.10
N PRO A 186 -11.68 15.13 -12.43
CA PRO A 186 -11.38 15.24 -11.00
C PRO A 186 -12.16 14.26 -10.11
N ASP A 187 -13.42 13.99 -10.46
CA ASP A 187 -14.32 13.08 -9.72
C ASP A 187 -14.18 11.59 -10.11
N GLU A 188 -13.35 11.25 -11.11
CA GLU A 188 -13.18 9.85 -11.52
C GLU A 188 -12.22 9.07 -10.63
N LEU A 189 -12.40 7.76 -10.59
CA LEU A 189 -11.59 6.83 -9.78
C LEU A 189 -10.08 6.97 -10.02
N GLY A 190 -9.66 7.29 -11.25
CA GLY A 190 -8.23 7.53 -11.57
C GLY A 190 -7.66 8.74 -10.84
N SER A 191 -8.40 9.85 -10.81
CA SER A 191 -8.04 11.06 -10.05
C SER A 191 -8.01 10.77 -8.54
N VAL A 192 -9.11 10.23 -8.01
CA VAL A 192 -9.28 9.93 -6.57
C VAL A 192 -8.20 8.96 -6.03
N MET A 193 -7.68 8.07 -6.88
CA MET A 193 -6.66 7.09 -6.51
C MET A 193 -5.23 7.46 -6.91
N ALA A 194 -5.00 8.54 -7.68
CA ALA A 194 -3.67 8.88 -8.21
C ALA A 194 -2.61 9.03 -7.11
N GLY A 195 -2.98 9.64 -5.97
CA GLY A 195 -2.10 9.76 -4.79
C GLY A 195 -1.72 8.40 -4.19
N ASP A 196 -2.71 7.57 -3.84
CA ASP A 196 -2.48 6.24 -3.26
C ASP A 196 -1.68 5.32 -4.21
N LEU A 197 -1.97 5.37 -5.51
CA LEU A 197 -1.30 4.56 -6.54
C LEU A 197 0.17 4.95 -6.71
N SER A 198 0.44 6.27 -6.72
CA SER A 198 1.78 6.82 -6.88
C SER A 198 2.63 6.58 -5.63
N GLU A 199 2.06 6.81 -4.43
CA GLU A 199 2.73 6.51 -3.16
C GLU A 199 3.24 5.07 -3.14
N ASN A 200 2.33 4.10 -3.34
CA ASN A 200 2.69 2.70 -3.22
C ASN A 200 3.70 2.26 -4.29
N LEU A 201 3.62 2.82 -5.51
CA LEU A 201 4.59 2.52 -6.56
C LEU A 201 5.97 3.09 -6.22
N PHE A 202 6.09 4.37 -5.88
CA PHE A 202 7.38 5.00 -5.59
C PHE A 202 8.01 4.52 -4.27
N ASP A 203 7.23 4.28 -3.22
CA ASP A 203 7.69 3.58 -2.00
C ASP A 203 8.29 2.21 -2.36
N CYS A 204 7.51 1.36 -3.03
CA CYS A 204 7.93 0.01 -3.36
C CYS A 204 9.18 0.01 -4.25
N TRP A 205 9.25 0.91 -5.24
CA TRP A 205 10.35 0.97 -6.20
C TRP A 205 11.65 1.44 -5.55
N VAL A 206 11.60 2.43 -4.66
CA VAL A 206 12.77 2.93 -3.93
C VAL A 206 13.25 1.88 -2.92
N VAL A 207 12.36 1.21 -2.18
CA VAL A 207 12.76 0.13 -1.26
C VAL A 207 13.36 -1.06 -2.03
N ALA A 208 12.75 -1.49 -3.14
CA ALA A 208 13.25 -2.59 -3.97
C ALA A 208 14.65 -2.32 -4.54
N ALA A 209 14.90 -1.07 -4.95
CA ALA A 209 16.19 -0.61 -5.44
C ALA A 209 17.24 -0.62 -4.32
N ILE A 210 16.92 -0.04 -3.15
CA ILE A 210 17.84 0.07 -2.01
C ILE A 210 18.23 -1.31 -1.45
N GLN A 211 17.29 -2.26 -1.41
CA GLN A 211 17.58 -3.64 -0.98
C GLN A 211 18.32 -4.47 -2.04
N GLY A 212 18.67 -3.89 -3.20
CA GLY A 212 19.33 -4.58 -4.30
C GLY A 212 18.50 -5.74 -4.89
N ARG A 213 17.17 -5.70 -4.76
CA ARG A 213 16.28 -6.83 -5.14
C ARG A 213 15.74 -6.75 -6.56
N ILE A 214 15.52 -5.54 -7.06
CA ILE A 214 15.34 -5.12 -8.47
C ILE A 214 15.03 -3.61 -8.40
N PRO A 215 15.63 -2.76 -9.25
CA PRO A 215 15.56 -2.96 -10.69
C PRO A 215 16.88 -2.83 -11.47
N THR A 216 17.08 -3.75 -12.41
CA THR A 216 18.06 -3.60 -13.49
C THR A 216 17.65 -2.46 -14.44
N LYS A 217 18.58 -1.99 -15.29
CA LYS A 217 18.35 -0.85 -16.21
C LYS A 217 17.14 -1.05 -17.15
N SER A 218 16.78 -2.30 -17.44
CA SER A 218 15.56 -2.67 -18.19
C SER A 218 14.26 -2.32 -17.45
N TYR A 219 14.19 -2.56 -16.13
CA TYR A 219 13.04 -2.20 -15.30
C TYR A 219 12.95 -0.68 -15.12
N TRP A 220 14.06 0.02 -14.86
CA TRP A 220 14.06 1.49 -14.80
C TRP A 220 13.55 2.12 -16.11
N LYS A 221 13.99 1.59 -17.25
CA LYS A 221 13.46 1.98 -18.57
C LYS A 221 11.96 1.67 -18.71
N MET A 222 11.48 0.55 -18.17
CA MET A 222 10.05 0.24 -18.15
C MET A 222 9.26 1.25 -17.30
N LEU A 223 9.72 1.61 -16.10
CA LEU A 223 9.06 2.63 -15.28
C LEU A 223 9.07 3.98 -16.01
N SER A 224 10.20 4.42 -16.54
CA SER A 224 10.35 5.68 -17.28
C SER A 224 9.32 5.83 -18.41
N ILE A 225 9.15 4.78 -19.22
CA ILE A 225 8.17 4.75 -20.34
C ILE A 225 6.72 4.89 -19.84
N ASN A 226 6.39 4.31 -18.67
CA ASN A 226 5.03 4.36 -18.13
C ASN A 226 4.78 5.65 -17.33
N ALA A 227 5.77 6.12 -16.57
CA ALA A 227 5.73 7.38 -15.84
C ALA A 227 5.51 8.58 -16.79
N GLN A 228 6.12 8.56 -17.99
CA GLN A 228 5.86 9.54 -19.04
C GLN A 228 4.42 9.50 -19.60
N GLN A 229 3.64 8.44 -19.38
CA GLN A 229 2.20 8.41 -19.70
C GLN A 229 1.34 8.96 -18.57
N TRP A 230 1.83 8.91 -17.32
CA TRP A 230 1.12 9.38 -16.13
C TRP A 230 1.51 10.80 -15.71
N ILE A 231 2.41 11.44 -16.46
CA ILE A 231 3.07 12.73 -16.15
C ILE A 231 2.08 13.91 -16.02
N THR A 232 0.88 13.76 -16.55
CA THR A 232 -0.24 14.70 -16.46
C THR A 232 -1.04 14.61 -15.16
N HIS A 233 -0.75 13.67 -14.26
CA HIS A 233 -1.39 13.58 -12.96
C HIS A 233 -0.45 14.14 -11.89
N VAL A 234 -0.77 15.32 -11.34
CA VAL A 234 0.10 16.04 -10.38
C VAL A 234 0.58 15.16 -9.21
N PRO A 235 -0.24 14.28 -8.57
CA PRO A 235 0.22 13.39 -7.50
C PRO A 235 1.35 12.42 -7.89
N VAL A 236 1.50 12.09 -9.18
CA VAL A 236 2.61 11.26 -9.68
C VAL A 236 3.93 12.03 -9.59
N ILE A 237 3.91 13.33 -9.91
CA ILE A 237 5.07 14.23 -9.78
C ILE A 237 5.37 14.50 -8.30
N GLU A 238 4.35 14.73 -7.46
CA GLU A 238 4.57 14.91 -6.01
C GLU A 238 5.28 13.72 -5.38
N TRP A 239 4.80 12.49 -5.60
CA TRP A 239 5.39 11.30 -4.96
C TRP A 239 6.78 10.95 -5.50
N TRP A 240 7.03 11.19 -6.79
CA TRP A 240 8.38 11.18 -7.34
C TRP A 240 9.27 12.23 -6.66
N GLY A 241 8.78 13.46 -6.54
CA GLY A 241 9.49 14.59 -5.93
C GLY A 241 9.87 14.35 -4.47
N ARG A 242 8.91 13.95 -3.63
CA ARG A 242 9.16 13.61 -2.21
C ARG A 242 10.29 12.58 -2.07
N LYS A 243 10.31 11.53 -2.92
CA LYS A 243 11.38 10.51 -2.89
C LYS A 243 12.70 10.98 -3.49
N LEU A 244 12.68 11.78 -4.55
CA LEU A 244 13.89 12.34 -5.16
C LEU A 244 14.57 13.35 -4.22
N LEU A 245 13.81 14.21 -3.55
CA LEU A 245 14.31 15.15 -2.54
C LEU A 245 14.88 14.40 -1.33
N ALA A 246 14.18 13.39 -0.80
CA ALA A 246 14.71 12.54 0.27
C ALA A 246 16.05 11.88 -0.11
N LEU A 247 16.12 11.23 -1.28
CA LEU A 247 17.37 10.66 -1.82
C LEU A 247 18.47 11.72 -2.00
N THR A 248 18.12 12.95 -2.40
CA THR A 248 19.07 14.07 -2.54
C THR A 248 19.71 14.42 -1.19
N VAL A 249 18.92 14.54 -0.12
CA VAL A 249 19.44 14.81 1.25
C VAL A 249 20.45 13.74 1.67
N ILE A 250 20.17 12.46 1.39
CA ILE A 250 21.07 11.35 1.78
C ILE A 250 22.33 11.31 0.91
N VAL A 251 22.20 11.55 -0.41
CA VAL A 251 23.36 11.67 -1.32
C VAL A 251 24.28 12.80 -0.88
N VAL A 252 23.71 13.93 -0.45
CA VAL A 252 24.44 15.09 0.08
C VAL A 252 25.13 14.72 1.39
N LYS A 253 24.40 14.21 2.40
CA LYS A 253 24.97 13.81 3.70
C LYS A 253 26.12 12.80 3.55
N LYS A 254 25.90 11.71 2.81
CA LYS A 254 26.94 10.70 2.58
C LYS A 254 28.08 11.17 1.66
N SER A 255 27.95 12.32 0.97
CA SER A 255 29.05 12.89 0.15
C SER A 255 29.85 13.99 0.86
N PHE A 256 29.24 14.76 1.76
CA PHE A 256 29.83 15.97 2.36
C PHE A 256 29.91 15.93 3.90
N GLY A 257 29.26 14.95 4.55
CA GLY A 257 29.17 14.80 6.01
C GLY A 257 27.72 14.86 6.50
N GLU A 258 27.39 14.08 7.52
CA GLU A 258 26.02 14.02 8.09
C GLU A 258 25.54 15.39 8.60
N ASP A 259 26.47 16.19 9.16
CA ASP A 259 26.22 17.54 9.68
C ASP A 259 26.02 18.61 8.58
N TYR A 260 26.19 18.28 7.29
CA TYR A 260 26.12 19.25 6.19
C TYR A 260 24.72 19.87 6.02
N CYS A 261 23.65 19.20 6.47
CA CYS A 261 22.27 19.66 6.30
C CYS A 261 21.36 19.07 7.39
N ASP A 262 20.75 19.89 8.26
CA ASP A 262 19.89 19.37 9.35
C ASP A 262 18.45 18.98 8.91
N ILE A 263 18.26 18.63 7.63
CA ILE A 263 17.03 18.00 7.16
C ILE A 263 17.01 16.55 7.68
N LYS A 264 16.00 16.26 8.51
CA LYS A 264 15.78 14.96 9.16
C LYS A 264 14.80 14.13 8.33
N LEU A 265 15.10 12.84 8.19
CA LEU A 265 14.28 11.86 7.49
C LEU A 265 13.76 10.82 8.48
N THR A 266 12.50 10.42 8.32
CA THR A 266 11.80 9.47 9.21
C THR A 266 12.02 8.00 8.83
N ASP A 267 12.55 7.74 7.64
CA ASP A 267 12.70 6.41 7.03
C ASP A 267 14.15 5.89 7.21
N ASP A 268 14.37 4.92 8.11
CA ASP A 268 15.71 4.31 8.35
C ASP A 268 16.28 3.50 7.16
N ILE A 269 15.48 3.24 6.12
CA ILE A 269 15.82 2.34 5.01
C ILE A 269 17.12 2.75 4.27
N TYR A 270 17.49 4.03 4.32
CA TYR A 270 18.62 4.59 3.60
C TYR A 270 19.96 4.50 4.37
N ASN A 271 19.95 4.04 5.61
CA ASN A 271 21.15 3.97 6.45
C ASN A 271 22.18 2.99 5.87
N ASN A 272 21.73 1.80 5.43
CA ASN A 272 22.59 0.65 5.10
C ASN A 272 23.04 0.56 3.62
N ILE A 273 22.78 1.56 2.78
CA ILE A 273 23.19 1.57 1.36
C ILE A 273 24.52 2.31 1.13
N ASP A 274 25.37 1.74 0.27
CA ASP A 274 26.61 2.34 -0.21
C ASP A 274 26.38 3.57 -1.10
N LEU A 275 27.29 4.54 -1.03
CA LEU A 275 27.17 5.82 -1.74
C LEU A 275 27.17 5.67 -3.27
N SER A 276 27.81 4.63 -3.81
CA SER A 276 27.82 4.33 -5.25
C SER A 276 26.41 3.96 -5.74
N ASP A 277 25.80 2.98 -5.09
CA ASP A 277 24.49 2.43 -5.46
C ASP A 277 23.39 3.47 -5.22
N LEU A 278 23.48 4.21 -4.10
CA LEU A 278 22.62 5.34 -3.81
C LEU A 278 22.66 6.41 -4.93
N LYS A 279 23.86 6.70 -5.48
CA LYS A 279 24.01 7.66 -6.58
C LYS A 279 23.46 7.12 -7.90
N GLU A 280 23.56 5.83 -8.20
CA GLU A 280 22.85 5.26 -9.36
C GLU A 280 21.32 5.31 -9.16
N ILE A 281 20.79 4.91 -8.00
CA ILE A 281 19.33 4.96 -7.73
C ILE A 281 18.80 6.40 -7.82
N TRP A 282 19.49 7.37 -7.20
CA TRP A 282 19.15 8.78 -7.30
C TRP A 282 19.15 9.26 -8.76
N TRP A 283 20.15 8.89 -9.56
CA TRP A 283 20.22 9.28 -10.96
C TRP A 283 19.14 8.64 -11.85
N GLN A 284 18.81 7.36 -11.63
CA GLN A 284 17.73 6.68 -12.35
C GLN A 284 16.35 7.28 -12.00
N LEU A 285 16.17 7.73 -10.75
CA LEU A 285 14.94 8.44 -10.35
C LEU A 285 14.92 9.89 -10.89
N PHE A 286 16.03 10.63 -10.80
CA PHE A 286 16.18 11.99 -11.33
C PHE A 286 15.86 12.06 -12.83
N THR A 287 16.35 11.08 -13.61
CA THR A 287 16.16 11.04 -15.07
C THR A 287 14.82 10.41 -15.50
N LEU A 288 13.95 9.99 -14.58
CA LEU A 288 12.80 9.12 -14.87
C LEU A 288 11.83 9.70 -15.91
N PHE A 289 11.46 10.98 -15.79
CA PHE A 289 10.56 11.66 -16.73
C PHE A 289 11.28 12.21 -17.99
N GLY A 290 12.61 12.11 -18.06
CA GLY A 290 13.40 12.65 -19.16
C GLY A 290 13.49 14.17 -19.13
N ASN A 291 13.03 14.84 -20.19
CA ASN A 291 13.12 16.31 -20.29
C ASN A 291 11.79 16.97 -19.93
N VAL A 292 11.81 17.76 -18.85
CA VAL A 292 10.70 18.55 -18.29
C VAL A 292 9.97 19.39 -19.35
N SER A 293 10.67 19.94 -20.35
CA SER A 293 10.04 20.75 -21.40
C SER A 293 9.08 19.96 -22.31
N LYS A 294 9.08 18.63 -22.22
CA LYS A 294 8.16 17.77 -22.97
C LYS A 294 6.80 17.56 -22.28
N ILE A 295 6.64 17.94 -21.02
CA ILE A 295 5.38 17.74 -20.26
C ILE A 295 4.15 18.28 -21.03
N PRO A 296 4.14 19.52 -21.56
CA PRO A 296 2.97 20.04 -22.27
C PRO A 296 2.67 19.31 -23.59
N GLY A 297 3.70 19.03 -24.41
CA GLY A 297 3.52 18.32 -25.68
C GLY A 297 3.18 16.83 -25.51
N GLN A 298 3.58 16.22 -24.39
CA GLN A 298 3.17 14.88 -24.01
C GLN A 298 1.69 14.87 -23.55
N ALA A 299 1.23 15.92 -22.85
CA ALA A 299 -0.17 16.10 -22.49
C ALA A 299 -1.07 16.31 -23.73
N GLU A 300 -0.66 17.18 -24.66
CA GLU A 300 -1.32 17.38 -25.96
C GLU A 300 -1.46 16.05 -26.72
N LYS A 301 -0.37 15.28 -26.80
CA LYS A 301 -0.37 13.94 -27.39
C LYS A 301 -1.36 12.99 -26.70
N ILE A 302 -1.39 12.96 -25.37
CA ILE A 302 -2.29 12.09 -24.59
C ILE A 302 -3.77 12.45 -24.84
N CYS A 303 -4.11 13.74 -24.99
CA CYS A 303 -5.45 14.18 -25.40
C CYS A 303 -5.81 13.71 -26.82
N LEU A 304 -4.90 13.89 -27.79
CA LEU A 304 -5.09 13.48 -29.18
C LEU A 304 -5.25 11.96 -29.33
N GLU A 305 -4.46 11.15 -28.61
CA GLU A 305 -4.55 9.68 -28.64
C GLU A 305 -5.83 9.12 -27.98
N ASN A 306 -6.49 9.89 -27.10
CA ASN A 306 -7.70 9.46 -26.39
C ASN A 306 -9.02 10.07 -26.90
N GLY A 307 -8.97 11.02 -27.84
CA GLY A 307 -10.18 11.66 -28.40
C GLY A 307 -10.99 12.44 -27.35
N THR A 308 -10.32 13.07 -26.39
CA THR A 308 -10.94 13.75 -25.25
C THR A 308 -11.84 14.92 -25.66
N SER A 309 -12.93 15.15 -24.93
CA SER A 309 -13.79 16.32 -25.13
C SER A 309 -13.03 17.63 -24.86
N PRO A 310 -13.45 18.79 -25.44
CA PRO A 310 -12.73 20.05 -25.27
C PRO A 310 -12.54 20.46 -23.81
N ASN A 311 -13.54 20.21 -22.97
CA ASN A 311 -13.51 20.54 -21.54
C ASN A 311 -12.52 19.65 -20.77
N LEU A 312 -12.38 18.37 -21.14
CA LEU A 312 -11.38 17.48 -20.55
C LEU A 312 -9.96 17.85 -21.01
N GLY A 313 -9.82 18.27 -22.28
CA GLY A 313 -8.56 18.80 -22.81
C GLY A 313 -8.04 20.03 -22.04
N LEU A 314 -8.94 20.91 -21.58
CA LEU A 314 -8.60 22.05 -20.72
C LEU A 314 -8.06 21.59 -19.35
N VAL A 315 -8.75 20.65 -18.68
CA VAL A 315 -8.32 20.08 -17.39
C VAL A 315 -6.94 19.40 -17.51
N VAL A 316 -6.69 18.68 -18.60
CA VAL A 316 -5.37 18.07 -18.87
C VAL A 316 -4.29 19.12 -19.10
N ALA A 317 -4.59 20.22 -19.80
CA ALA A 317 -3.65 21.31 -20.01
C ALA A 317 -3.29 22.04 -18.70
N GLU A 318 -4.27 22.27 -17.83
CA GLU A 318 -4.08 22.81 -16.48
C GLU A 318 -3.19 21.89 -15.63
N GLN A 319 -3.57 20.62 -15.51
CA GLN A 319 -2.79 19.61 -14.76
C GLN A 319 -1.38 19.41 -15.32
N ALA A 320 -1.18 19.47 -16.64
CA ALA A 320 0.14 19.43 -17.26
C ALA A 320 0.99 20.68 -16.95
N GLY A 321 0.37 21.86 -16.87
CA GLY A 321 1.00 23.09 -16.42
C GLY A 321 1.46 22.98 -14.96
N LEU A 322 0.60 22.48 -14.08
CA LEU A 322 0.92 22.20 -12.68
C LEU A 322 2.07 21.20 -12.54
N SER A 323 2.00 20.05 -13.23
CA SER A 323 3.09 19.06 -13.28
C SER A 323 4.41 19.67 -13.76
N PHE A 324 4.38 20.59 -14.72
CA PHE A 324 5.58 21.29 -15.19
C PHE A 324 6.17 22.24 -14.12
N PHE A 325 5.36 23.09 -13.50
CA PHE A 325 5.82 24.00 -12.44
C PHE A 325 6.33 23.25 -11.22
N LEU A 326 5.59 22.23 -10.73
CA LEU A 326 6.00 21.36 -9.64
C LEU A 326 7.33 20.64 -9.94
N THR A 327 7.55 20.22 -11.20
CA THR A 327 8.84 19.62 -11.60
C THR A 327 9.98 20.64 -11.55
N LEU A 328 9.76 21.90 -11.94
CA LEU A 328 10.77 22.96 -11.80
C LEU A 328 11.06 23.31 -10.33
N GLU A 329 10.04 23.34 -9.49
CA GLU A 329 10.16 23.57 -8.05
C GLU A 329 10.97 22.46 -7.36
N ILE A 330 10.71 21.19 -7.70
CA ILE A 330 11.53 20.05 -7.26
C ILE A 330 13.00 20.22 -7.68
N MET A 331 13.26 20.67 -8.92
CA MET A 331 14.63 20.93 -9.40
C MET A 331 15.30 22.09 -8.64
N ALA A 332 14.55 23.15 -8.29
CA ALA A 332 15.05 24.25 -7.47
C ALA A 332 15.40 23.77 -6.04
N ARG A 333 14.50 23.01 -5.40
CA ARG A 333 14.73 22.42 -4.07
C ARG A 333 15.94 21.48 -4.04
N ILE A 334 16.18 20.70 -5.10
CA ILE A 334 17.41 19.89 -5.24
C ILE A 334 18.66 20.79 -5.19
N VAL A 335 18.68 21.90 -5.92
CA VAL A 335 19.80 22.85 -5.91
C VAL A 335 19.97 23.51 -4.53
N SER A 336 18.89 23.86 -3.83
CA SER A 336 18.96 24.40 -2.47
C SER A 336 19.54 23.39 -1.45
N ILE A 337 19.16 22.10 -1.54
CA ILE A 337 19.73 21.02 -0.69
C ILE A 337 21.24 20.86 -0.97
N PHE A 338 21.68 20.95 -2.23
CA PHE A 338 23.11 20.96 -2.60
C PHE A 338 23.86 22.24 -2.16
N ASN A 339 23.17 23.27 -1.69
CA ASN A 339 23.75 24.49 -1.11
C ASN A 339 23.60 24.55 0.43
N ALA A 340 23.27 23.43 1.09
CA ALA A 340 23.03 23.33 2.54
C ALA A 340 21.87 24.19 3.09
N ASP A 341 20.89 24.56 2.25
CA ASP A 341 19.72 25.31 2.70
C ASP A 341 18.80 24.44 3.58
N VAL A 342 18.63 24.84 4.84
CA VAL A 342 17.84 24.14 5.87
C VAL A 342 16.35 24.55 5.81
N THR A 343 15.98 25.54 4.99
CA THR A 343 14.58 25.99 4.83
C THR A 343 13.77 25.16 3.83
N VAL A 344 14.43 24.23 3.12
CA VAL A 344 13.80 23.41 2.07
C VAL A 344 12.81 22.41 2.66
N SER A 345 11.52 22.62 2.41
CA SER A 345 10.48 21.62 2.68
C SER A 345 10.61 20.43 1.71
N LEU A 346 10.67 19.22 2.26
CA LEU A 346 10.51 17.97 1.50
C LEU A 346 9.05 17.69 1.13
N ASP A 347 8.12 18.33 1.82
CA ASP A 347 6.69 18.16 1.57
C ASP A 347 6.24 19.03 0.38
N LEU A 348 5.51 18.37 -0.51
CA LEU A 348 4.87 18.93 -1.69
C LEU A 348 3.38 18.70 -1.48
N HIS A 349 2.65 19.66 -0.89
CA HIS A 349 1.19 19.56 -0.67
C HIS A 349 0.38 20.38 -1.68
N GLU A 350 1.06 20.87 -2.71
CA GLU A 350 0.56 21.87 -3.65
C GLU A 350 -0.70 21.39 -4.39
N ASN A 351 -0.89 20.07 -4.61
CA ASN A 351 -2.14 19.55 -5.17
C ASN A 351 -3.35 19.70 -4.23
N ASP A 352 -3.18 19.60 -2.91
CA ASP A 352 -4.31 19.68 -1.97
C ASP A 352 -4.88 21.11 -1.88
N ASP A 353 -3.99 22.12 -1.84
CA ASP A 353 -4.37 23.54 -1.86
C ASP A 353 -4.93 23.98 -3.22
N ILE A 354 -4.36 23.47 -4.33
CA ILE A 354 -4.82 23.84 -5.69
C ILE A 354 -6.15 23.16 -6.01
N MET A 355 -6.35 21.88 -5.65
CA MET A 355 -7.66 21.22 -5.81
C MET A 355 -8.76 21.90 -4.97
N ALA A 356 -8.43 22.40 -3.77
CA ALA A 356 -9.35 23.24 -3.00
C ALA A 356 -9.70 24.54 -3.75
N GLN A 357 -8.71 25.24 -4.31
CA GLN A 357 -8.93 26.46 -5.09
C GLN A 357 -9.74 26.20 -6.37
N CYS A 358 -9.50 25.11 -7.11
CA CYS A 358 -10.30 24.73 -8.28
C CYS A 358 -11.77 24.47 -7.90
N ILE A 359 -12.02 23.83 -6.75
CA ILE A 359 -13.37 23.62 -6.21
C ILE A 359 -14.03 24.96 -5.84
N GLU A 360 -13.32 25.87 -5.16
CA GLU A 360 -13.85 27.22 -4.87
C GLU A 360 -14.15 27.99 -6.16
N TYR A 361 -13.27 27.93 -7.17
CA TYR A 361 -13.45 28.63 -8.44
C TYR A 361 -14.67 28.13 -9.24
N GLN A 362 -14.97 26.83 -9.17
CA GLN A 362 -16.20 26.26 -9.75
C GLN A 362 -17.46 26.72 -8.99
N ASN A 363 -17.40 26.80 -7.66
CA ASN A 363 -18.50 27.30 -6.85
C ASN A 363 -18.77 28.80 -7.09
N VAL A 364 -17.73 29.61 -7.29
CA VAL A 364 -17.85 31.06 -7.57
C VAL A 364 -18.41 31.34 -8.96
N ASN A 365 -18.08 30.52 -9.97
CA ASN A 365 -18.50 30.75 -11.37
C ASN A 365 -19.84 30.08 -11.77
N GLY A 366 -20.59 29.53 -10.81
CA GLY A 366 -22.04 29.33 -10.96
C GLY A 366 -22.52 28.10 -11.72
N THR A 367 -21.65 27.13 -12.05
CA THR A 367 -22.08 25.82 -12.60
C THR A 367 -22.67 24.93 -11.50
N SER A 368 -23.87 25.28 -11.03
CA SER A 368 -24.58 24.54 -9.98
C SER A 368 -25.07 23.17 -10.48
N SER A 369 -24.38 22.12 -10.04
CA SER A 369 -24.93 20.76 -9.97
C SER A 369 -24.82 20.28 -8.51
N ASN A 370 -25.90 19.71 -7.97
CA ASN A 370 -25.98 19.38 -6.55
C ASN A 370 -25.16 18.12 -6.21
N GLY A 371 -23.87 18.29 -5.90
CA GLY A 371 -22.97 17.25 -5.41
C GLY A 371 -22.70 17.35 -3.90
N THR A 372 -22.81 16.25 -3.16
CA THR A 372 -22.61 16.24 -1.70
C THR A 372 -21.13 16.28 -1.30
N ARG A 373 -20.73 17.43 -0.74
CA ARG A 373 -19.52 17.71 0.07
C ARG A 373 -18.78 16.47 0.60
N PHE A 374 -17.63 16.16 0.02
CA PHE A 374 -16.64 15.24 0.63
C PHE A 374 -15.62 16.03 1.47
N GLN A 375 -15.65 15.81 2.78
CA GLN A 375 -14.67 16.40 3.70
C GLN A 375 -13.63 15.33 4.06
N ARG A 376 -12.44 15.43 3.44
CA ARG A 376 -11.32 14.49 3.62
C ARG A 376 -10.80 14.58 5.05
N GLN A 377 -11.11 13.60 5.89
CA GLN A 377 -10.59 13.54 7.26
C GLN A 377 -9.09 13.22 7.25
N SER A 378 -8.29 14.17 7.72
CA SER A 378 -6.83 14.09 7.85
C SER A 378 -6.40 13.25 9.05
N ASN A 379 -6.67 11.94 9.00
CA ASN A 379 -6.28 10.98 10.02
C ASN A 379 -4.76 10.68 9.96
N MET A 380 -3.94 11.61 10.46
CA MET A 380 -2.53 11.32 10.79
C MET A 380 -2.46 10.13 11.76
N SER A 381 -2.01 8.99 11.24
CA SER A 381 -1.89 7.76 12.01
C SER A 381 -0.47 7.62 12.54
N THR A 382 -0.17 8.26 13.67
CA THR A 382 1.11 8.07 14.37
C THR A 382 1.21 6.64 14.88
N THR A 383 1.93 5.78 14.16
CA THR A 383 2.16 4.39 14.55
C THR A 383 3.09 4.30 15.76
N SER A 384 2.52 4.18 16.97
CA SER A 384 3.22 3.58 18.09
C SER A 384 2.88 2.08 18.15
N SER A 385 3.91 1.25 18.20
CA SER A 385 3.77 -0.18 18.46
C SER A 385 3.50 -0.43 19.94
N ASN A 386 2.54 -1.30 20.25
CA ASN A 386 2.68 -2.29 21.32
C ASN A 386 1.53 -3.31 21.26
N PHE A 387 1.86 -4.58 21.46
CA PHE A 387 0.91 -5.69 21.49
C PHE A 387 1.39 -6.74 22.50
N SER A 388 0.79 -6.80 23.70
CA SER A 388 0.70 -8.02 24.53
C SER A 388 0.00 -7.80 25.89
N THR A 389 -0.58 -8.91 26.37
CA THR A 389 -0.88 -9.25 27.79
C THR A 389 -1.80 -8.35 28.62
N ALA A 390 -2.89 -8.95 29.10
CA ALA A 390 -3.68 -8.48 30.23
C ALA A 390 -3.24 -9.14 31.55
N VAL A 391 -3.52 -8.49 32.69
CA VAL A 391 -3.82 -9.10 34.01
C VAL A 391 -4.38 -8.00 34.94
N ASP A 392 -5.16 -8.41 35.95
CA ASP A 392 -6.03 -7.57 36.80
C ASP A 392 -5.32 -6.54 37.71
N LYS A 393 -5.97 -5.39 38.01
CA LYS A 393 -6.66 -5.16 39.31
C LYS A 393 -7.33 -3.78 39.53
N ASN A 394 -8.46 -3.86 40.23
CA ASN A 394 -9.19 -2.96 41.15
C ASN A 394 -8.80 -1.48 41.44
N GLU A 395 -9.88 -0.79 41.85
CA GLU A 395 -10.03 0.20 42.96
C GLU A 395 -10.08 1.72 42.69
N GLU A 396 -11.30 2.24 42.88
CA GLU A 396 -11.74 3.48 43.55
C GLU A 396 -11.00 4.83 43.37
N SER A 397 -11.77 5.83 42.89
CA SER A 397 -12.13 7.01 43.71
C SER A 397 -13.34 7.76 43.15
N GLN A 398 -14.04 8.52 44.01
CA GLN A 398 -15.26 9.28 43.68
C GLN A 398 -15.02 10.79 43.70
N SER A 399 -15.77 11.56 42.89
CA SER A 399 -16.35 12.85 43.35
C SER A 399 -17.40 13.45 42.38
N THR A 400 -18.67 13.38 42.81
CA THR A 400 -19.75 14.36 42.67
C THR A 400 -19.65 15.50 41.62
N LEU A 401 -20.71 15.65 40.79
CA LEU A 401 -21.73 16.69 41.01
C LEU A 401 -23.05 16.43 40.24
N THR A 402 -24.11 17.12 40.68
CA THR A 402 -25.54 16.95 40.34
C THR A 402 -25.94 17.57 38.97
N SER A 403 -27.12 17.35 38.35
CA SER A 403 -28.46 17.15 38.95
C SER A 403 -29.53 16.53 38.00
N VAL A 404 -30.57 15.90 38.59
CA VAL A 404 -32.03 16.04 38.29
C VAL A 404 -32.47 15.93 36.80
N GLN A 405 -33.36 15.02 36.35
CA GLN A 405 -34.44 14.21 36.97
C GLN A 405 -34.93 13.12 35.95
N HIS A 406 -35.96 12.26 36.06
CA HIS A 406 -36.98 11.90 37.09
C HIS A 406 -37.59 10.51 36.78
N GLN A 407 -38.14 9.80 37.79
CA GLN A 407 -39.13 8.67 37.71
C GLN A 407 -38.74 7.39 36.91
N SER A 408 -39.24 6.18 37.20
CA SER A 408 -39.88 5.60 38.42
C SER A 408 -39.85 4.07 38.30
N GLY A 409 -39.57 3.33 39.38
CA GLY A 409 -39.60 1.85 39.36
C GLY A 409 -39.09 1.18 40.64
N ASN A 410 -39.99 0.60 41.43
CA ASN A 410 -39.65 -0.12 42.68
C ASN A 410 -39.22 -1.57 42.40
N LEU A 411 -38.30 -2.10 43.23
CA LEU A 411 -38.38 -3.37 44.00
C LEU A 411 -36.96 -3.79 44.48
N LYS A 412 -36.52 -3.45 45.69
CA LYS A 412 -36.68 -4.25 46.93
C LYS A 412 -36.23 -5.72 46.85
N LYS A 413 -35.03 -6.05 47.36
CA LYS A 413 -34.84 -6.79 48.65
C LYS A 413 -33.37 -7.20 48.95
N ILE A 414 -32.99 -7.00 50.22
CA ILE A 414 -32.17 -7.89 51.10
C ILE A 414 -30.71 -8.20 50.64
N GLN A 415 -29.59 -7.86 51.31
CA GLN A 415 -29.19 -7.59 52.72
C GLN A 415 -28.49 -8.79 53.41
N ILE A 416 -27.21 -8.60 53.80
CA ILE A 416 -26.34 -9.42 54.69
C ILE A 416 -25.99 -10.85 54.18
N ALA A 417 -24.75 -11.37 54.11
CA ALA A 417 -23.37 -11.05 54.58
C ALA A 417 -22.82 -11.92 55.75
N MET A 418 -21.49 -12.13 55.71
CA MET A 418 -20.56 -12.72 56.70
C MET A 418 -20.60 -14.23 57.00
N ASN A 419 -19.52 -14.92 56.62
CA ASN A 419 -18.63 -15.74 57.49
C ASN A 419 -17.47 -16.34 56.64
N SER A 420 -16.31 -16.78 57.15
CA SER A 420 -15.39 -16.26 58.20
C SER A 420 -14.20 -17.23 58.40
N GLN A 421 -12.96 -16.78 58.13
CA GLN A 421 -11.67 -17.32 58.64
C GLN A 421 -11.22 -18.78 58.31
N GLY A 422 -9.90 -19.03 58.48
CA GLY A 422 -9.21 -20.34 58.36
C GLY A 422 -8.31 -20.46 57.10
N SER A 423 -6.97 -20.34 57.09
CA SER A 423 -5.84 -20.46 58.05
C SER A 423 -5.05 -21.79 58.00
N ALA A 424 -4.04 -21.85 57.14
CA ALA A 424 -2.84 -22.71 57.21
C ALA A 424 -1.75 -22.05 56.31
N LYS A 425 -0.52 -21.71 56.72
CA LYS A 425 0.61 -22.37 57.45
C LYS A 425 1.59 -23.19 56.58
N ASN A 426 2.81 -22.64 56.48
CA ASN A 426 4.13 -23.28 56.24
C ASN A 426 4.42 -23.84 54.82
N GLY A 427 5.65 -23.76 54.29
CA GLY A 427 6.86 -23.07 54.78
C GLY A 427 8.16 -23.51 54.05
N SER A 428 9.33 -22.98 54.46
CA SER A 428 10.71 -23.36 54.06
C SER A 428 11.14 -23.08 52.59
N LEU A 429 11.96 -22.07 52.30
CA LEU A 429 13.46 -22.00 52.38
C LEU A 429 14.25 -22.83 51.33
N GLY A 430 15.14 -22.15 50.58
CA GLY A 430 16.15 -22.77 49.68
C GLY A 430 16.88 -21.74 48.76
N LYS A 431 18.19 -21.54 48.97
CA LYS A 431 19.12 -20.61 48.27
C LYS A 431 20.58 -21.05 48.62
N PRO A 432 21.69 -20.54 48.03
CA PRO A 432 21.92 -19.88 46.72
C PRO A 432 23.30 -20.25 46.02
N ILE A 433 23.72 -19.47 44.99
CA ILE A 433 25.09 -19.18 44.43
C ILE A 433 25.95 -20.27 43.71
N VAL A 434 26.59 -19.90 42.56
CA VAL A 434 28.06 -19.87 42.26
C VAL A 434 28.39 -19.88 40.73
N ASN A 435 29.36 -19.05 40.29
CA ASN A 435 30.01 -18.94 38.93
C ASN A 435 31.46 -19.55 38.98
N PRO A 436 32.37 -19.55 37.96
CA PRO A 436 32.37 -18.95 36.59
C PRO A 436 32.94 -19.89 35.46
N SER A 437 33.39 -19.29 34.34
CA SER A 437 34.00 -19.86 33.11
C SER A 437 35.37 -20.58 33.30
N PRO A 438 35.92 -21.25 32.24
CA PRO A 438 36.93 -20.56 31.41
C PRO A 438 36.98 -20.94 29.90
N VAL A 439 37.88 -20.27 29.16
CA VAL A 439 38.21 -20.45 27.73
C VAL A 439 39.57 -21.17 27.57
N PRO A 440 39.83 -21.88 26.46
CA PRO A 440 41.17 -21.89 25.86
C PRO A 440 41.21 -21.49 24.38
N ASN A 441 42.38 -21.03 23.93
CA ASN A 441 42.67 -20.42 22.62
C ASN A 441 43.87 -21.14 21.98
N ARG A 442 43.92 -21.32 20.65
CA ARG A 442 45.21 -21.50 19.93
C ARG A 442 45.21 -21.11 18.45
N ASN A 443 46.31 -20.48 18.04
CA ASN A 443 46.59 -19.99 16.68
C ASN A 443 47.42 -20.98 15.85
N ALA A 444 47.25 -20.94 14.52
CA ALA A 444 48.32 -20.99 13.49
C ALA A 444 47.68 -20.97 12.07
N LYS A 445 48.36 -20.66 10.96
CA LYS A 445 49.35 -19.64 10.52
C LYS A 445 49.88 -20.11 9.13
N PHE A 446 50.36 -19.18 8.27
CA PHE A 446 51.03 -19.46 6.97
C PHE A 446 50.12 -20.05 5.84
N SER A 447 50.36 -19.82 4.54
CA SER A 447 51.18 -18.79 3.85
C SER A 447 50.68 -18.56 2.42
N ALA A 448 51.06 -17.43 1.81
CA ALA A 448 50.73 -17.03 0.45
C ALA A 448 51.44 -17.84 -0.66
N LYS A 449 50.88 -17.78 -1.87
CA LYS A 449 51.68 -17.61 -3.10
C LYS A 449 50.91 -16.86 -4.19
N ALA A 450 51.62 -16.09 -5.00
CA ALA A 450 51.06 -15.31 -6.11
C ALA A 450 51.20 -16.05 -7.46
N GLY A 451 50.45 -15.61 -8.47
CA GLY A 451 50.55 -16.07 -9.85
C GLY A 451 49.90 -15.11 -10.85
N LEU A 452 50.72 -14.27 -11.50
CA LEU A 452 50.35 -13.62 -12.76
C LEU A 452 50.34 -14.66 -13.88
N HIS A 453 49.48 -14.49 -14.89
CA HIS A 453 49.90 -14.65 -16.30
C HIS A 453 48.95 -13.95 -17.28
N HIS A 454 49.52 -13.43 -18.38
CA HIS A 454 48.82 -13.02 -19.61
C HIS A 454 48.08 -14.22 -20.25
N ALA A 455 47.06 -14.09 -21.09
CA ALA A 455 47.10 -13.37 -22.38
C ALA A 455 45.73 -13.30 -23.10
N THR A 456 45.66 -12.43 -24.13
CA THR A 456 44.87 -12.50 -25.40
C THR A 456 43.48 -13.17 -25.44
N LYS A 457 42.50 -12.64 -26.17
CA LYS A 457 42.65 -11.98 -27.49
C LYS A 457 41.48 -11.04 -27.79
#